data_AF-A0A6B3CV11-F1
#
_entry.id   AF-A0A6B3CV11-F1
#
_cell.length_a   1.000
_cell.length_b   1.000
_cell.length_c   1.000
_cell.angle_alpha   90.00
_cell.angle_beta   90.00
_cell.angle_gamma   90.00
#
_symmetry.space_group_name_H-M   'P 1'
#
loop_
_entity.id
_entity.type
_entity.pdbx_description
1 polymer ?
#
loop_
_entity_poly.entity_id
_entity_poly.type
_entity_poly.pdbx_seq_one_letter_code
_entity_poly.pdbx_strand_id
1 'polypeptide(L)'
;MLNRAVSRTYPPGSTFKVVTAAAALDSGVIRDLDAPTRSPDPYTLPGTRTKLTNESDGCRDASLREAFEWSCNTVFAKLGVDVGVRGMTSTAEAFGFNDDGLRVPFPVARSTFDTSVDRAQLGLSSIGQYNTRATP
;
A
#
# COMPACT_ATOMS: atom_id res chain seq x y z
N MET A 1 1.40 -11.34 30.10
CA MET A 1 2.11 -11.34 28.80
C MET A 1 1.18 -10.79 27.72
N LEU A 2 1.70 -10.14 26.69
CA LEU A 2 0.92 -9.51 25.60
C LEU A 2 0.89 -10.42 24.36
N ASN A 3 -0.29 -10.73 23.82
CA ASN A 3 -0.42 -11.45 22.56
C ASN A 3 -0.18 -10.49 21.37
N ARG A 4 1.04 -10.47 20.84
CA ARG A 4 1.44 -9.51 19.80
C ARG A 4 0.72 -9.75 18.46
N ALA A 5 0.28 -10.98 18.20
CA ALA A 5 -0.39 -11.33 16.95
C ALA A 5 -1.76 -10.68 16.79
N VAL A 6 -2.49 -10.45 17.89
CA VAL A 6 -3.85 -9.87 17.83
C VAL A 6 -3.99 -8.58 18.62
N SER A 7 -3.06 -8.23 19.51
CA SER A 7 -3.20 -7.06 20.39
C SER A 7 -2.24 -5.91 20.09
N ARG A 8 -1.39 -6.02 19.05
CA ARG A 8 -0.48 -4.95 18.64
C ARG A 8 -0.45 -4.79 17.14
N THR A 9 -0.51 -3.54 16.71
CA THR A 9 -0.33 -3.17 15.32
C THR A 9 1.09 -2.65 15.07
N TYR A 10 1.57 -2.85 13.86
CA TYR A 10 2.89 -2.45 13.35
C TYR A 10 2.72 -1.84 11.96
N PRO A 11 3.62 -0.96 11.49
CA PRO A 11 3.68 -0.63 10.08
C PRO A 11 3.91 -1.93 9.28
N PRO A 12 3.02 -2.31 8.36
CA PRO A 12 3.18 -3.54 7.59
C PRO A 12 4.32 -3.44 6.57
N GLY A 13 4.65 -2.23 6.12
CA GLY A 13 5.61 -2.02 5.04
C GLY A 13 5.19 -2.76 3.77
N SER A 14 6.16 -3.34 3.07
CA SER A 14 5.96 -3.96 1.75
C SER A 14 4.93 -5.08 1.70
N THR A 15 4.56 -5.71 2.81
CA THR A 15 3.46 -6.71 2.80
C THR A 15 2.12 -6.07 2.42
N PHE A 16 1.93 -4.78 2.68
CA PHE A 16 0.72 -4.04 2.28
C PHE A 16 0.59 -3.86 0.76
N LYS A 17 1.67 -4.04 -0.01
CA LYS A 17 1.65 -3.94 -1.48
C LYS A 17 0.71 -4.96 -2.13
N VAL A 18 0.33 -6.03 -1.43
CA VAL A 18 -0.76 -6.94 -1.84
C VAL A 18 -2.09 -6.19 -1.99
N VAL A 19 -2.44 -5.36 -1.01
CA VAL A 19 -3.68 -4.57 -1.03
C VAL A 19 -3.64 -3.55 -2.17
N THR A 20 -2.49 -2.87 -2.34
CA THR A 20 -2.31 -1.89 -3.42
C THR A 20 -2.34 -2.54 -4.81
N ALA A 21 -1.74 -3.72 -4.99
CA ALA A 21 -1.81 -4.48 -6.24
C ALA A 21 -3.27 -4.87 -6.55
N ALA A 22 -4.00 -5.38 -5.56
CA ALA A 22 -5.41 -5.74 -5.72
C ALA A 22 -6.25 -4.51 -6.12
N ALA A 23 -6.05 -3.37 -5.45
CA ALA A 23 -6.78 -2.14 -5.75
C ALA A 23 -6.48 -1.62 -7.17
N ALA A 24 -5.22 -1.68 -7.61
CA ALA A 24 -4.81 -1.25 -8.95
C ALA A 24 -5.38 -2.14 -10.06
N LEU A 25 -5.51 -3.45 -9.81
CA LEU A 25 -6.13 -4.38 -10.74
C LEU A 25 -7.65 -4.21 -10.80
N ASP A 26 -8.32 -4.13 -9.65
CA ASP A 26 -9.78 -4.02 -9.57
C ASP A 26 -10.31 -2.70 -10.15
N SER A 27 -9.58 -1.61 -9.94
CA SER A 27 -9.90 -0.30 -10.55
C SER A 27 -9.54 -0.20 -12.04
N GLY A 28 -8.82 -1.20 -12.58
CA GLY A 28 -8.35 -1.20 -13.97
C GLY A 28 -7.25 -0.18 -14.27
N VAL A 29 -6.56 0.35 -13.24
CA VAL A 29 -5.32 1.14 -13.39
C VAL A 29 -4.23 0.27 -14.00
N ILE A 30 -4.17 -1.01 -13.60
CA ILE A 30 -3.37 -2.05 -14.25
C ILE A 30 -4.31 -3.01 -14.96
N ARG A 31 -4.03 -3.28 -16.24
CA ARG A 31 -4.79 -4.23 -17.09
C ARG A 31 -3.91 -5.33 -17.68
N ASP A 32 -2.60 -5.10 -17.69
CA ASP A 32 -1.58 -6.02 -18.15
C ASP A 32 -0.48 -6.02 -17.09
N LEU A 33 -0.16 -7.20 -16.57
CA LEU A 33 0.79 -7.39 -15.48
C LEU A 33 2.23 -7.17 -15.91
N ASP A 34 2.49 -7.33 -17.22
CA ASP A 34 3.82 -7.32 -17.84
C ASP A 34 4.08 -6.01 -18.61
N ALA A 35 3.06 -5.14 -18.72
CA ALA A 35 3.21 -3.81 -19.31
C ALA A 35 3.93 -2.83 -18.37
N PRO A 36 4.74 -1.89 -18.89
CA PRO A 36 5.41 -0.87 -18.09
C PRO A 36 4.44 0.03 -17.32
N THR A 37 4.71 0.27 -16.03
CA THR A 37 3.82 1.06 -15.15
C THR A 37 3.97 2.58 -15.30
N ARG A 38 4.92 3.04 -16.12
CA ARG A 38 5.28 4.47 -16.30
C ARG A 38 5.62 5.14 -14.96
N SER A 39 6.39 4.43 -14.13
CA SER A 39 6.74 4.82 -12.77
C SER A 39 8.19 5.32 -12.74
N PRO A 40 8.42 6.61 -12.42
CA PRO A 40 9.78 7.12 -12.36
C PRO A 40 10.53 6.54 -11.14
N ASP A 41 11.84 6.48 -11.26
CA ASP A 41 12.75 6.17 -10.17
C ASP A 41 13.88 7.20 -10.14
N PRO A 42 13.93 8.11 -9.14
CA PRO A 42 13.03 8.19 -7.97
C PRO A 42 11.63 8.76 -8.30
N TYR A 43 10.63 8.45 -7.48
CA TYR A 43 9.28 9.02 -7.58
C TYR A 43 9.14 10.24 -6.66
N THR A 44 8.78 11.40 -7.20
CA THR A 44 8.50 12.59 -6.37
C THR A 44 7.06 12.52 -5.88
N LEU A 45 6.87 12.49 -4.55
CA LEU A 45 5.53 12.41 -3.96
C LEU A 45 4.70 13.65 -4.34
N PRO A 46 3.44 13.47 -4.80
CA PRO A 46 2.64 14.57 -5.35
C PRO A 46 2.45 15.72 -4.36
N GLY A 47 2.60 16.96 -4.85
CA GLY A 47 2.44 18.15 -4.01
C GLY A 47 3.63 18.45 -3.09
N THR A 48 4.74 17.71 -3.23
CA THR A 48 5.94 17.88 -2.40
C THR A 48 7.21 17.95 -3.26
N ARG A 49 8.37 18.13 -2.60
CA ARG A 49 9.70 17.93 -3.21
C ARG A 49 10.37 16.62 -2.74
N THR A 50 9.64 15.79 -2.00
CA THR A 50 10.16 14.57 -1.39
C THR A 50 10.29 13.49 -2.46
N LYS A 51 11.50 12.96 -2.61
CA LYS A 51 11.80 11.85 -3.52
C LYS A 51 11.72 10.54 -2.74
N LEU A 52 10.79 9.68 -3.14
CA LEU A 52 10.70 8.29 -2.72
C LEU A 52 11.67 7.45 -3.55
N THR A 53 12.42 6.58 -2.88
CA THR A 53 13.42 5.69 -3.47
C THR A 53 13.06 4.24 -3.19
N ASN A 54 13.73 3.34 -3.91
CA ASN A 54 13.61 1.89 -3.74
C ASN A 54 14.83 1.34 -2.99
N GLU A 55 14.63 0.19 -2.33
CA GLU A 55 15.71 -0.62 -1.77
C GLU A 55 16.41 -1.48 -2.84
N SER A 56 15.76 -1.69 -3.98
CA SER A 56 16.26 -2.46 -5.13
C SER A 56 16.36 -1.59 -6.38
N ASP A 57 17.30 -1.95 -7.26
CA ASP A 57 17.44 -1.33 -8.58
C ASP A 57 16.40 -1.90 -9.57
N GLY A 58 16.29 -1.29 -10.76
CA GLY A 58 15.43 -1.81 -11.83
C GLY A 58 13.95 -1.42 -11.72
N CYS A 59 13.58 -0.56 -10.78
CA CYS A 59 12.19 -0.18 -10.52
C CYS A 59 11.64 0.91 -11.45
N ARG A 60 12.49 1.53 -12.29
CA ARG A 60 12.02 2.51 -13.29
C ARG A 60 11.18 1.80 -14.35
N ASP A 61 9.94 2.24 -14.48
CA ASP A 61 8.96 1.70 -15.44
C ASP A 61 8.72 0.19 -15.34
N ALA A 62 9.16 -0.45 -14.26
CA ALA A 62 8.94 -1.88 -14.02
C ALA A 62 7.47 -2.23 -14.15
N SER A 63 7.21 -3.41 -14.71
CA SER A 63 5.87 -4.00 -14.76
C SER A 63 5.32 -4.25 -13.35
N LEU A 64 4.02 -4.48 -13.20
CA LEU A 64 3.47 -4.83 -11.87
C LEU A 64 4.09 -6.14 -11.36
N ARG A 65 4.36 -7.11 -12.26
CA ARG A 65 5.01 -8.37 -11.90
C ARG A 65 6.39 -8.14 -11.30
N GLU A 66 7.26 -7.45 -12.03
CA GLU A 66 8.63 -7.16 -11.57
C GLU A 66 8.60 -6.28 -10.31
N ALA A 67 7.74 -5.26 -10.27
CA ALA A 67 7.63 -4.39 -9.12
C ALA A 67 7.22 -5.13 -7.85
N PHE A 68 6.33 -6.13 -7.96
CA PHE A 68 5.90 -6.95 -6.83
C PHE A 68 7.03 -7.88 -6.37
N GLU A 69 7.77 -8.48 -7.30
CA GLU A 69 8.94 -9.34 -7.00
C GLU A 69 10.06 -8.57 -6.30
N TRP A 70 10.44 -7.42 -6.85
CA TRP A 70 11.52 -6.58 -6.32
C TRP A 70 11.06 -5.54 -5.29
N SER A 71 9.78 -5.57 -4.94
CA SER A 71 9.19 -4.70 -3.93
C SER A 71 9.42 -3.19 -4.20
N CYS A 72 9.22 -2.75 -5.44
CA CYS A 72 9.48 -1.36 -5.86
C CYS A 72 8.53 -0.34 -5.22
N ASN A 73 8.98 0.39 -4.19
CA ASN A 73 8.24 1.47 -3.52
C ASN A 73 7.71 2.52 -4.49
N THR A 74 8.51 2.96 -5.47
CA THR A 74 8.12 4.01 -6.41
C THR A 74 6.91 3.62 -7.26
N VAL A 75 6.87 2.36 -7.70
CA VAL A 75 5.74 1.80 -8.45
C VAL A 75 4.50 1.75 -7.56
N PHE A 76 4.57 1.11 -6.40
CA PHE A 76 3.39 0.94 -5.54
C PHE A 76 2.85 2.26 -4.96
N ALA A 77 3.72 3.21 -4.62
CA ALA A 77 3.28 4.53 -4.19
C ALA A 77 2.53 5.26 -5.32
N LYS A 78 3.04 5.20 -6.56
CA LYS A 78 2.37 5.79 -7.72
C LYS A 78 1.04 5.09 -8.01
N LEU A 79 0.99 3.75 -7.97
CA LEU A 79 -0.25 3.00 -8.18
C LEU A 79 -1.33 3.35 -7.15
N GLY A 80 -0.97 3.44 -5.87
CA GLY A 80 -1.92 3.87 -4.84
C GLY A 80 -2.46 5.28 -5.06
N VAL A 81 -1.61 6.19 -5.55
CA VAL A 81 -2.03 7.54 -5.96
C VAL A 81 -2.96 7.52 -7.17
N ASP A 82 -2.69 6.66 -8.16
CA ASP A 82 -3.50 6.52 -9.38
C ASP A 82 -4.87 5.89 -9.09
N VAL A 83 -4.94 4.91 -8.17
CA VAL A 83 -6.18 4.34 -7.64
C VAL A 83 -6.98 5.38 -6.86
N GLY A 84 -6.29 6.22 -6.09
CA GLY A 84 -6.90 7.27 -5.28
C GLY A 84 -7.43 6.76 -3.94
N VAL A 85 -7.66 7.72 -3.02
CA VAL A 85 -7.96 7.42 -1.61
C VAL A 85 -9.19 6.54 -1.45
N ARG A 86 -10.27 6.82 -2.20
CA ARG A 86 -11.52 6.05 -2.11
C ARG A 86 -11.33 4.58 -2.51
N GLY A 87 -10.63 4.34 -3.62
CA GLY A 87 -10.36 2.98 -4.09
C GLY A 87 -9.47 2.23 -3.11
N MET A 88 -8.38 2.85 -2.66
CA MET A 88 -7.47 2.27 -1.68
C MET A 88 -8.14 1.97 -0.34
N THR A 89 -8.94 2.90 0.19
CA THR A 89 -9.72 2.69 1.42
C THR A 89 -10.69 1.52 1.25
N SER A 90 -11.46 1.50 0.16
CA SER A 90 -12.43 0.42 -0.10
C SER A 90 -11.75 -0.95 -0.19
N THR A 91 -10.59 -1.04 -0.85
CA THR A 91 -9.85 -2.31 -0.93
C THR A 91 -9.24 -2.68 0.43
N ALA A 92 -8.66 -1.74 1.17
CA ALA A 92 -8.11 -2.01 2.50
C ALA A 92 -9.20 -2.53 3.46
N GLU A 93 -10.38 -1.91 3.45
CA GLU A 93 -11.54 -2.34 4.24
C GLU A 93 -12.03 -3.73 3.85
N ALA A 94 -12.05 -4.06 2.55
CA ALA A 94 -12.37 -5.40 2.08
C ALA A 94 -11.35 -6.46 2.56
N PHE A 95 -10.11 -6.05 2.85
CA PHE A 95 -9.07 -6.88 3.47
C PHE A 95 -9.10 -6.87 5.01
N GLY A 96 -10.11 -6.22 5.63
CA GLY A 96 -10.31 -6.19 7.08
C GLY A 96 -9.60 -5.04 7.81
N PHE A 97 -9.00 -4.08 7.09
CA PHE A 97 -8.57 -2.82 7.72
C PHE A 97 -9.77 -1.99 8.13
N ASN A 98 -9.57 -1.12 9.13
CA ASN A 98 -10.58 -0.27 9.75
C ASN A 98 -11.77 -1.01 10.41
N ASP A 99 -11.73 -2.35 10.49
CA ASP A 99 -12.74 -3.15 11.20
C ASP A 99 -12.43 -3.22 12.71
N ASP A 100 -13.29 -2.61 13.52
CA ASP A 100 -13.23 -2.68 14.99
C ASP A 100 -13.83 -3.99 15.55
N GLY A 101 -14.45 -4.81 14.71
CA GLY A 101 -15.18 -6.03 15.06
C GLY A 101 -14.45 -7.34 14.75
N LEU A 102 -13.26 -7.30 14.13
CA LEU A 102 -12.53 -8.50 13.70
C LEU A 102 -12.14 -9.41 14.88
N ARG A 103 -12.36 -10.73 14.73
CA ARG A 103 -12.04 -11.73 15.77
C ARG A 103 -11.44 -13.00 15.18
N VAL A 104 -10.37 -13.51 15.80
CA VAL A 104 -9.74 -14.78 15.43
C VAL A 104 -9.09 -15.48 16.64
N PRO A 105 -9.76 -16.42 17.34
CA PRO A 105 -11.18 -16.39 17.76
C PRO A 105 -11.47 -15.29 18.80
N PHE A 106 -10.45 -14.55 19.25
CA PHE A 106 -10.53 -13.45 20.22
C PHE A 106 -10.52 -12.09 19.50
N PRO A 107 -10.86 -10.97 20.18
CA PRO A 107 -10.76 -9.63 19.60
C PRO A 107 -9.38 -9.33 19.02
N VAL A 108 -9.36 -8.76 17.82
CA VAL A 108 -8.15 -8.30 17.12
C VAL A 108 -8.10 -6.78 17.20
N ALA A 109 -6.93 -6.23 17.50
CA ALA A 109 -6.69 -4.79 17.48
C ALA A 109 -6.88 -4.28 16.06
N ARG A 110 -7.67 -3.21 15.89
CA ARG A 110 -7.98 -2.65 14.57
C ARG A 110 -6.70 -2.27 13.80
N SER A 111 -6.51 -2.90 12.65
CA SER A 111 -5.58 -2.46 11.60
C SER A 111 -6.11 -1.18 10.97
N THR A 112 -5.26 -0.18 10.70
CA THR A 112 -5.68 1.16 10.27
C THR A 112 -5.21 1.48 8.85
N PHE A 113 -6.11 2.07 8.06
CA PHE A 113 -5.80 2.74 6.80
C PHE A 113 -6.58 4.07 6.74
N ASP A 114 -5.89 5.20 6.72
CA ASP A 114 -6.52 6.51 6.81
C ASP A 114 -7.42 6.80 5.59
N THR A 115 -8.62 7.31 5.85
CA THR A 115 -9.65 7.57 4.82
C THR A 115 -9.64 9.01 4.30
N SER A 116 -8.84 9.88 4.94
CA SER A 116 -8.70 11.29 4.59
C SER A 116 -7.22 11.68 4.66
N VAL A 117 -6.55 11.57 3.51
CA VAL A 117 -5.12 11.88 3.35
C VAL A 117 -4.90 12.63 2.04
N ASP A 118 -3.82 13.42 2.00
CA ASP A 118 -3.36 13.99 0.72
C ASP A 118 -2.72 12.92 -0.18
N ARG A 119 -2.35 13.30 -1.41
CA ARG A 119 -1.78 12.36 -2.39
C ARG A 119 -0.37 11.86 -2.00
N ALA A 120 0.43 12.64 -1.28
CA ALA A 120 1.75 12.20 -0.84
C ALA A 120 1.63 11.17 0.29
N GLN A 121 0.77 11.46 1.27
CA GLN A 121 0.41 10.55 2.36
C GLN A 121 -0.22 9.27 1.82
N LEU A 122 -1.12 9.35 0.85
CA LEU A 122 -1.69 8.17 0.19
C LEU A 122 -0.62 7.31 -0.46
N GLY A 123 0.37 7.92 -1.14
CA GLY A 123 1.49 7.19 -1.73
C GLY A 123 2.29 6.41 -0.68
N LEU A 124 2.56 7.02 0.48
CA LEU A 124 3.25 6.35 1.59
C LEU A 124 2.37 5.26 2.24
N SER A 125 1.08 5.52 2.46
CA SER A 125 0.14 4.53 3.00
C SER A 125 0.01 3.31 2.09
N SER A 126 0.10 3.50 0.78
CA SER A 126 0.00 2.44 -0.24
C SER A 126 1.23 1.53 -0.30
N ILE A 127 2.31 1.86 0.41
CA ILE A 127 3.45 0.97 0.63
C ILE A 127 3.56 0.52 2.09
N GLY A 128 2.46 0.65 2.86
CA GLY A 128 2.40 0.22 4.26
C GLY A 128 3.15 1.13 5.24
N GLN A 129 3.38 2.39 4.86
CA GLN A 129 4.02 3.43 5.70
C GLN A 129 3.01 4.50 6.15
N TYR A 130 3.51 5.66 6.60
CA TYR A 130 2.72 6.74 7.21
C TYR A 130 1.93 6.21 8.43
N ASN A 131 0.60 6.27 8.39
CA ASN A 131 -0.29 5.81 9.46
C ASN A 131 -0.88 4.43 9.20
N THR A 132 -0.51 3.74 8.11
CA THR A 132 -0.96 2.37 7.86
C THR A 132 -0.38 1.45 8.93
N ARG A 133 -1.23 0.75 9.66
CA ARG A 133 -0.81 -0.21 10.69
C ARG A 133 -1.62 -1.49 10.59
N ALA A 134 -0.98 -2.63 10.79
CA ALA A 134 -1.64 -3.93 10.79
C ALA A 134 -1.19 -4.77 11.98
N THR A 135 -2.08 -5.62 12.49
CA THR A 135 -1.64 -6.81 13.23
C THR A 135 -0.92 -7.77 12.28
N PRO A 136 0.04 -8.59 12.77
CA PRO A 136 0.71 -9.60 11.96
C PRO A 136 -0.24 -10.62 11.29
#